data_AF-A0A7C2LPM1-F1
#
_entry.id   AF-A0A7C2LPM1-F1
#
_cell.length_a   1.000
_cell.length_b   1.000
_cell.length_c   1.000
_cell.angle_alpha   90.00
_cell.angle_beta   90.00
_cell.angle_gamma   90.00
#
_symmetry.space_group_name_H-M   'P 1'
#
loop_
_entity.id
_entity.type
_entity.pdbx_description
1 polymer ?
#
loop_
_entity_poly.entity_id
_entity_poly.type
_entity_poly.pdbx_seq_one_letter_code
_entity_poly.pdbx_strand_id
1 'polypeptide(L)'
;MFSKILVANRGEIALRVIRAAQELGIRTVAVYSEADRYAPHVLAADEAHLLGPPPAAQSYLNIPRILEVARRSGAEAIHPGYGFLSERAPFIRAVREAGLVFIGPSAEAVEAMGDKTEARKRVMAAGVPVVPGTRDPVRDLDEARTAASSIGYPVLLKAAAGGGGKGMRVVRAPEELPSALESASREALAAFGDGSVYIEKYLDGPRHIEIQVLADRHGTVLHLGERECSIQRRHQKMIEEAPSVVLTAEERRRMGETAVAAARAVGYENAGTVEFLYQDGEFYFLEMNTRIQVEHPVTELVTGIDLVQWQIRIAAGERLPFRQEDIAWRGHAIECRITAEDPWNGFLPSTGRIEHLEIPSGPGVRWDGGIAPGVDVGLFYDPMLAKLIVHAPTRELAIERMRRALRETRIVGVDTSLPFHLRVMEEPDFRAGRLSIRYLETHEAQLLGDGFDDDALRRLALAAALLEEERRGRGVRRAAAETPMATRAGSAWRWRSWRWADGG
;
A
#
# COMPACT_ATOMS: atom_id res chain seq x y z
N MET A 1 4.57 29.42 0.64
CA MET A 1 3.96 28.27 -0.08
C MET A 1 4.64 28.12 -1.43
N PHE A 2 4.77 26.89 -1.95
CA PHE A 2 5.33 26.66 -3.28
C PHE A 2 4.39 27.14 -4.39
N SER A 3 4.92 27.57 -5.52
CA SER A 3 4.13 27.90 -6.71
C SER A 3 3.91 26.69 -7.63
N LYS A 4 4.84 25.73 -7.61
CA LYS A 4 4.81 24.52 -8.42
C LYS A 4 5.59 23.37 -7.76
N ILE A 5 5.03 22.16 -7.74
CA ILE A 5 5.70 20.95 -7.24
C ILE A 5 5.67 19.82 -8.28
N LEU A 6 6.73 19.00 -8.28
CA LEU A 6 6.79 17.78 -9.05
C LEU A 6 6.47 16.57 -8.18
N VAL A 7 5.66 15.66 -8.69
CA VAL A 7 5.32 14.41 -8.01
C VAL A 7 6.13 13.28 -8.64
N ALA A 8 7.18 12.84 -7.96
CA ALA A 8 8.11 11.80 -8.42
C ALA A 8 7.58 10.39 -8.10
N ASN A 9 6.35 10.12 -8.54
CA ASN A 9 5.66 8.84 -8.33
C ASN A 9 4.59 8.62 -9.42
N ARG A 10 3.80 7.56 -9.29
CA ARG A 10 2.73 7.16 -10.21
C ARG A 10 1.47 6.71 -9.48
N GLY A 11 0.42 6.42 -10.24
CA GLY A 11 -0.77 5.74 -9.74
C GLY A 11 -1.53 6.56 -8.71
N GLU A 12 -2.15 5.88 -7.74
CA GLU A 12 -3.05 6.52 -6.77
C GLU A 12 -2.35 7.61 -5.94
N ILE A 13 -1.13 7.34 -5.46
CA ILE A 13 -0.42 8.27 -4.58
C ILE A 13 -0.01 9.53 -5.33
N ALA A 14 0.36 9.41 -6.60
CA ALA A 14 0.66 10.59 -7.40
C ALA A 14 -0.59 11.46 -7.56
N LEU A 15 -1.74 10.85 -7.84
CA LEU A 15 -3.01 11.56 -7.93
C LEU A 15 -3.44 12.18 -6.60
N ARG A 16 -3.24 11.48 -5.48
CA ARG A 16 -3.49 11.99 -4.12
C ARG A 16 -2.69 13.25 -3.81
N VAL A 17 -1.40 13.27 -4.16
CA VAL A 17 -0.53 14.43 -3.99
C VAL A 17 -0.93 15.58 -4.91
N ILE A 18 -1.26 15.28 -6.18
CA ILE A 18 -1.74 16.29 -7.14
C ILE A 18 -2.99 17.00 -6.60
N ARG A 19 -3.96 16.24 -6.09
CA ARG A 19 -5.18 16.80 -5.47
C ARG A 19 -4.87 17.70 -4.28
N ALA A 20 -4.02 17.25 -3.35
CA ALA A 20 -3.61 18.06 -2.20
C ALA A 20 -2.94 19.38 -2.63
N ALA A 21 -2.07 19.33 -3.63
CA ALA A 21 -1.37 20.50 -4.14
C ALA A 21 -2.34 21.48 -4.83
N GLN A 22 -3.28 20.99 -5.63
CA GLN A 22 -4.29 21.80 -6.31
C GLN A 22 -5.22 22.51 -5.31
N GLU A 23 -5.64 21.85 -4.24
CA GLU A 23 -6.43 22.45 -3.15
C GLU A 23 -5.66 23.57 -2.42
N LEU A 24 -4.32 23.47 -2.37
CA LEU A 24 -3.44 24.51 -1.86
C LEU A 24 -3.10 25.61 -2.88
N GLY A 25 -3.65 25.54 -4.11
CA GLY A 25 -3.38 26.50 -5.19
C GLY A 25 -2.00 26.35 -5.83
N ILE A 26 -1.38 25.17 -5.73
CA ILE A 26 -0.04 24.87 -6.22
C ILE A 26 -0.13 24.14 -7.56
N ARG A 27 0.64 24.58 -8.56
CA ARG A 27 0.72 23.86 -9.85
C ARG A 27 1.49 22.54 -9.71
N THR A 28 1.16 21.58 -10.54
CA THR A 28 1.61 20.19 -10.40
C THR A 28 2.27 19.66 -11.65
N VAL A 29 3.35 18.91 -11.46
CA VAL A 29 4.10 18.22 -12.52
C VAL A 29 4.05 16.72 -12.29
N ALA A 30 3.45 15.99 -13.22
CA ALA A 30 3.51 14.53 -13.24
C ALA A 30 4.74 14.06 -14.03
N VAL A 31 5.32 12.95 -13.59
CA VAL A 31 6.26 12.17 -14.39
C VAL A 31 5.64 10.82 -14.72
N TYR A 32 5.97 10.26 -15.89
CA TYR A 32 5.40 8.98 -16.30
C TYR A 32 6.35 8.15 -17.16
N SER A 33 6.17 6.83 -17.16
CA SER A 33 6.79 5.93 -18.14
C SER A 33 5.86 5.74 -19.35
N GLU A 34 6.35 5.15 -20.44
CA GLU A 34 5.51 4.86 -21.61
C GLU A 34 4.24 4.03 -21.28
N ALA A 35 4.32 3.12 -20.30
CA ALA A 35 3.18 2.31 -19.86
C ALA A 35 2.11 3.14 -19.13
N ASP A 36 2.48 4.23 -18.48
CA ASP A 36 1.56 5.07 -17.72
C ASP A 36 1.07 6.29 -18.52
N ARG A 37 1.29 6.34 -19.84
CA ARG A 37 0.94 7.50 -20.70
C ARG A 37 -0.50 7.98 -20.52
N TYR A 38 -1.43 7.07 -20.28
CA TYR A 38 -2.85 7.35 -20.09
C TYR A 38 -3.33 7.18 -18.64
N ALA A 39 -2.41 7.04 -17.69
CA ALA A 39 -2.76 6.86 -16.28
C ALA A 39 -3.41 8.14 -15.72
N PRO A 40 -4.37 8.01 -14.77
CA PRO A 40 -5.09 9.15 -14.20
C PRO A 40 -4.19 10.26 -13.63
N HIS A 41 -3.04 9.93 -13.02
CA HIS A 41 -2.15 10.94 -12.45
C HIS A 41 -1.50 11.83 -13.52
N VAL A 42 -1.29 11.29 -14.73
CA VAL A 42 -0.74 12.05 -15.88
C VAL A 42 -1.76 13.07 -16.38
N LEU A 43 -3.02 12.67 -16.45
CA LEU A 43 -4.11 13.50 -16.95
C LEU A 43 -4.57 14.56 -15.93
N ALA A 44 -4.31 14.34 -14.63
CA ALA A 44 -4.73 15.24 -13.57
C ALA A 44 -3.76 16.40 -13.29
N ALA A 45 -2.48 16.25 -13.63
CA ALA A 45 -1.47 17.28 -13.39
C ALA A 45 -1.56 18.43 -14.42
N ASP A 46 -1.07 19.61 -14.05
CA ASP A 46 -1.03 20.78 -14.93
C ASP A 46 -0.06 20.60 -16.11
N GLU A 47 1.02 19.82 -15.89
CA GLU A 47 1.95 19.40 -16.93
C GLU A 47 2.50 18.00 -16.64
N ALA A 48 2.87 17.25 -17.68
CA ALA A 48 3.38 15.89 -17.53
C ALA A 48 4.55 15.58 -18.48
N HIS A 49 5.55 14.86 -17.97
CA HIS A 49 6.78 14.56 -18.70
C HIS A 49 7.13 13.07 -18.72
N LEU A 50 7.47 12.57 -19.91
CA LEU A 50 7.92 11.20 -20.11
C LEU A 50 9.33 11.01 -19.54
N LEU A 51 9.50 10.02 -18.66
CA LEU A 51 10.79 9.57 -18.13
C LEU A 51 11.45 8.53 -19.06
N GLY A 52 10.68 7.71 -19.77
CA GLY A 52 11.21 6.69 -20.66
C GLY A 52 10.44 5.37 -20.59
N PRO A 53 11.10 4.24 -20.95
CA PRO A 53 10.46 2.93 -21.00
C PRO A 53 9.90 2.44 -19.66
N PRO A 54 9.01 1.44 -19.66
CA PRO A 54 8.31 0.97 -18.45
C PRO A 54 9.19 0.49 -17.27
N PRO A 55 10.33 -0.22 -17.46
CA PRO A 55 11.13 -0.69 -16.33
C PRO A 55 11.49 0.43 -15.36
N ALA A 56 11.21 0.25 -14.06
CA ALA A 56 11.35 1.30 -13.05
C ALA A 56 12.78 1.90 -12.99
N ALA A 57 13.81 1.07 -13.16
CA ALA A 57 15.21 1.50 -13.24
C ALA A 57 15.48 2.51 -14.37
N GLN A 58 14.71 2.45 -15.45
CA GLN A 58 14.83 3.34 -16.61
C GLN A 58 13.84 4.52 -16.55
N SER A 59 12.90 4.52 -15.61
CA SER A 59 11.86 5.53 -15.43
C SER A 59 11.84 6.09 -14.00
N TYR A 60 10.95 5.59 -13.14
CA TYR A 60 10.67 6.16 -11.80
C TYR A 60 11.83 6.09 -10.79
N LEU A 61 12.87 5.30 -11.06
CA LEU A 61 14.09 5.25 -10.25
C LEU A 61 15.26 6.05 -10.89
N ASN A 62 15.03 6.70 -12.03
CA ASN A 62 16.05 7.46 -12.74
C ASN A 62 16.16 8.89 -12.18
N ILE A 63 17.00 9.06 -11.16
CA ILE A 63 17.24 10.34 -10.48
C ILE A 63 17.63 11.46 -11.46
N PRO A 64 18.63 11.29 -12.36
CA PRO A 64 18.99 12.35 -13.31
C PRO A 64 17.82 12.84 -14.17
N ARG A 65 16.98 11.94 -14.69
CA ARG A 65 15.83 12.32 -15.51
C ARG A 65 14.77 13.08 -14.71
N ILE A 66 14.49 12.65 -13.48
CA ILE A 66 13.51 13.33 -12.61
C ILE A 66 14.00 14.77 -12.30
N LEU A 67 15.28 14.95 -11.99
CA LEU A 67 15.86 16.27 -11.73
C LEU A 67 15.89 17.15 -12.99
N GLU A 68 16.14 16.56 -14.17
CA GLU A 68 16.05 17.29 -15.44
C GLU A 68 14.63 17.83 -15.67
N VAL A 69 13.62 16.99 -15.44
CA VAL A 69 12.20 17.40 -15.55
C VAL A 69 11.89 18.49 -14.54
N ALA A 70 12.28 18.35 -13.28
CA ALA A 70 12.04 19.37 -12.23
C ALA A 70 12.64 20.73 -12.62
N ARG A 71 13.87 20.73 -13.16
CA ARG A 71 14.54 21.95 -13.64
C ARG A 71 13.82 22.57 -14.84
N ARG A 72 13.39 21.76 -15.81
CA ARG A 72 12.72 22.24 -17.04
C ARG A 72 11.31 22.77 -16.77
N SER A 73 10.59 22.16 -15.84
CA SER A 73 9.25 22.57 -15.40
C SER A 73 9.28 23.82 -14.51
N GLY A 74 10.40 24.10 -13.85
CA GLY A 74 10.49 25.12 -12.82
C GLY A 74 9.74 24.74 -11.55
N ALA A 75 9.67 23.43 -11.24
CA ALA A 75 9.18 22.98 -9.94
C ALA A 75 10.13 23.46 -8.83
N GLU A 76 9.59 23.81 -7.67
CA GLU A 76 10.36 24.29 -6.51
C GLU A 76 10.59 23.18 -5.48
N ALA A 77 9.74 22.15 -5.51
CA ALA A 77 9.81 21.01 -4.60
C ALA A 77 9.41 19.71 -5.30
N ILE A 78 9.87 18.58 -4.73
CA ILE A 78 9.54 17.23 -5.20
C ILE A 78 8.87 16.46 -4.07
N HIS A 79 7.66 15.97 -4.33
CA HIS A 79 7.00 14.98 -3.47
C HIS A 79 7.25 13.57 -4.01
N PRO A 80 7.82 12.65 -3.21
CA PRO A 80 8.18 11.33 -3.69
C PRO A 80 7.07 10.28 -3.55
N GLY A 81 5.87 10.64 -3.07
CA GLY A 81 4.86 9.67 -2.61
C GLY A 81 5.43 8.64 -1.63
N TYR A 82 5.15 7.37 -1.88
CA TYR A 82 5.73 6.21 -1.19
C TYR A 82 6.36 5.21 -2.18
N GLY A 83 7.24 4.33 -1.71
CA GLY A 83 8.00 3.44 -2.60
C GLY A 83 8.98 4.20 -3.50
N PHE A 84 9.50 3.56 -4.55
CA PHE A 84 10.49 4.13 -5.46
C PHE A 84 11.66 4.84 -4.76
N LEU A 85 11.72 6.18 -4.85
CA LEU A 85 12.81 7.00 -4.35
C LEU A 85 12.49 7.69 -3.00
N SER A 86 11.30 7.45 -2.42
CA SER A 86 10.83 8.14 -1.20
C SER A 86 11.71 7.94 0.03
N GLU A 87 12.41 6.80 0.13
CA GLU A 87 13.31 6.48 1.25
C GLU A 87 14.76 6.32 0.77
N ARG A 88 15.14 7.04 -0.29
CA ARG A 88 16.48 6.97 -0.89
C ARG A 88 17.28 8.22 -0.55
N ALA A 89 18.12 8.15 0.48
CA ALA A 89 18.97 9.27 0.88
C ALA A 89 19.82 9.88 -0.27
N PRO A 90 20.39 9.10 -1.22
CA PRO A 90 21.06 9.68 -2.39
C PRO A 90 20.14 10.56 -3.25
N PHE A 91 18.86 10.22 -3.37
CA PHE A 91 17.89 11.05 -4.08
C PHE A 91 17.61 12.34 -3.32
N ILE A 92 17.41 12.26 -2.00
CA ILE A 92 17.17 13.44 -1.15
C ILE A 92 18.33 14.43 -1.23
N ARG A 93 19.57 13.94 -1.18
CA ARG A 93 20.78 14.76 -1.36
C ARG A 93 20.82 15.41 -2.75
N ALA A 94 20.56 14.63 -3.81
CA ALA A 94 20.55 15.15 -5.18
C ALA A 94 19.46 16.22 -5.43
N VAL A 95 18.27 16.08 -4.81
CA VAL A 95 17.21 17.10 -4.86
C VAL A 95 17.67 18.39 -4.18
N ARG A 96 18.29 18.31 -2.99
CA ARG A 96 18.83 19.47 -2.27
C ARG A 96 19.97 20.14 -3.03
N GLU A 97 20.89 19.37 -3.60
CA GLU A 97 22.01 19.87 -4.43
C GLU A 97 21.52 20.58 -5.70
N ALA A 98 20.37 20.15 -6.25
CA ALA A 98 19.72 20.81 -7.37
C ALA A 98 18.97 22.10 -6.98
N GLY A 99 19.01 22.51 -5.71
CA GLY A 99 18.32 23.71 -5.20
C GLY A 99 16.81 23.53 -5.01
N LEU A 100 16.32 22.29 -5.00
CA LEU A 100 14.90 21.95 -4.84
C LEU A 100 14.62 21.50 -3.40
N VAL A 101 13.36 21.64 -2.96
CA VAL A 101 12.93 21.11 -1.67
C VAL A 101 12.43 19.67 -1.83
N PHE A 102 12.99 18.75 -1.03
CA PHE A 102 12.40 17.42 -0.87
C PHE A 102 11.24 17.48 0.14
N ILE A 103 10.05 17.04 -0.27
CA ILE A 103 8.87 16.99 0.60
C ILE A 103 8.87 15.65 1.35
N GLY A 104 9.56 15.62 2.48
CA GLY A 104 9.79 14.45 3.32
C GLY A 104 10.86 14.73 4.38
N PRO A 105 11.33 13.71 5.10
CA PRO A 105 12.40 13.86 6.08
C PRO A 105 13.77 14.15 5.45
N SER A 106 14.75 14.43 6.31
CA SER A 106 16.14 14.62 5.90
C SER A 106 16.81 13.33 5.44
N ALA A 107 17.81 13.43 4.57
CA ALA A 107 18.62 12.28 4.14
C ALA A 107 19.27 11.57 5.34
N GLU A 108 19.68 12.35 6.34
CA GLU A 108 20.28 11.88 7.58
C GLU A 108 19.29 11.06 8.42
N ALA A 109 18.02 11.50 8.53
CA ALA A 109 16.98 10.77 9.24
C ALA A 109 16.63 9.45 8.51
N VAL A 110 16.56 9.49 7.17
CA VAL A 110 16.32 8.29 6.35
C VAL A 110 17.46 7.27 6.49
N GLU A 111 18.72 7.70 6.46
CA GLU A 111 19.88 6.83 6.68
C GLU A 111 19.90 6.24 8.09
N ALA A 112 19.62 7.07 9.10
CA ALA A 112 19.60 6.64 10.50
C ALA A 112 18.53 5.58 10.79
N MET A 113 17.38 5.65 10.12
CA MET A 113 16.30 4.67 10.28
C MET A 113 16.35 3.50 9.29
N GLY A 114 17.07 3.65 8.16
CA GLY A 114 17.27 2.57 7.18
C GLY A 114 18.28 1.51 7.62
N ASP A 115 19.24 1.87 8.48
CA ASP A 115 20.15 0.92 9.12
C ASP A 115 19.48 0.31 10.36
N LYS A 116 19.12 -0.97 10.29
CA LYS A 116 18.44 -1.68 11.39
C LYS A 116 19.21 -1.63 12.71
N THR A 117 20.53 -1.65 12.68
CA THR A 117 21.38 -1.66 13.88
C THR A 117 21.44 -0.27 14.50
N GLU A 118 21.70 0.75 13.68
CA GLU A 118 21.76 2.13 14.15
C GLU A 118 20.37 2.65 14.58
N ALA A 119 19.32 2.31 13.84
CA ALA A 119 17.94 2.59 14.22
C ALA A 119 17.63 2.01 15.59
N ARG A 120 17.91 0.71 15.81
CA ARG A 120 17.70 0.02 17.09
C ARG A 120 18.46 0.71 18.23
N LYS A 121 19.74 1.05 18.03
CA LYS A 121 20.55 1.76 19.05
C LYS A 121 19.93 3.11 19.42
N ARG A 122 19.53 3.91 18.43
CA ARG A 122 18.97 5.26 18.65
C ARG A 122 17.63 5.21 19.36
N VAL A 123 16.72 4.33 18.94
CA VAL A 123 15.41 4.22 19.56
C VAL A 123 15.50 3.62 20.97
N MET A 124 16.39 2.63 21.20
CA MET A 124 16.65 2.12 22.56
C MET A 124 17.21 3.19 23.49
N ALA A 125 18.12 4.05 23.01
CA ALA A 125 18.64 5.17 23.79
C ALA A 125 17.55 6.19 24.14
N ALA A 126 16.48 6.26 23.35
CA ALA A 126 15.29 7.07 23.59
C ALA A 126 14.22 6.35 24.44
N GLY A 127 14.51 5.17 24.99
CA GLY A 127 13.59 4.39 25.82
C GLY A 127 12.50 3.64 25.05
N VAL A 128 12.63 3.51 23.72
CA VAL A 128 11.69 2.77 22.89
C VAL A 128 11.91 1.26 23.09
N PRO A 129 10.88 0.49 23.47
CA PRO A 129 10.99 -0.96 23.62
C PRO A 129 11.32 -1.61 22.27
N VAL A 130 12.27 -2.53 22.28
CA VAL A 130 12.62 -3.39 21.13
C VAL A 130 12.43 -4.84 21.54
N VAL A 131 12.29 -5.75 20.56
CA VAL A 131 12.13 -7.18 20.86
C VAL A 131 13.29 -7.64 21.77
N PRO A 132 12.99 -8.18 22.97
CA PRO A 132 14.03 -8.64 23.89
C PRO A 132 14.85 -9.74 23.22
N GLY A 133 16.17 -9.66 23.36
CA GLY A 133 17.06 -10.65 22.77
C GLY A 133 18.51 -10.44 23.13
N THR A 134 19.34 -11.43 22.83
CA THR A 134 20.79 -11.34 23.02
C THR A 134 21.39 -10.31 22.06
N ARG A 135 22.40 -9.56 22.54
CA ARG A 135 23.12 -8.59 21.72
C ARG A 135 24.19 -9.26 20.85
N ASP A 136 24.80 -10.30 21.40
CA ASP A 136 25.82 -11.12 20.77
C ASP A 136 25.29 -12.56 20.62
N PRO A 137 25.86 -13.37 19.72
CA PRO A 137 25.53 -14.78 19.64
C PRO A 137 25.83 -15.49 20.97
N VAL A 138 24.97 -16.42 21.36
CA VAL A 138 25.22 -17.24 22.55
C VAL A 138 26.39 -18.20 22.28
N ARG A 139 27.35 -18.26 23.20
CA ARG A 139 28.58 -19.05 23.05
C ARG A 139 28.38 -20.52 23.41
N ASP A 140 27.52 -20.77 24.39
CA ASP A 140 27.25 -22.10 24.91
C ASP A 140 25.81 -22.23 25.43
N LEU A 141 25.47 -23.46 25.84
CA LEU A 141 24.14 -23.80 26.34
C LEU A 141 23.78 -23.07 27.65
N ASP A 142 24.74 -22.77 28.51
CA ASP A 142 24.47 -22.13 29.80
C ASP A 142 24.17 -20.64 29.63
N GLU A 143 24.90 -19.97 28.72
CA GLU A 143 24.57 -18.62 28.27
C GLU A 143 23.20 -18.58 27.59
N ALA A 144 22.90 -19.56 26.74
CA ALA A 144 21.58 -19.70 26.11
C ALA A 144 20.45 -19.88 27.12
N ARG A 145 20.64 -20.72 28.15
CA ARG A 145 19.66 -20.93 29.23
C ARG A 145 19.41 -19.66 30.03
N THR A 146 20.48 -18.93 30.37
CA THR A 146 20.40 -17.68 31.11
C THR A 146 19.64 -16.63 30.32
N ALA A 147 19.98 -16.47 29.04
CA ALA A 147 19.30 -15.54 28.14
C ALA A 147 17.82 -15.90 27.96
N ALA A 148 17.51 -17.16 27.65
CA ALA A 148 16.14 -17.61 27.43
C ALA A 148 15.27 -17.48 28.69
N SER A 149 15.82 -17.74 29.88
CA SER A 149 15.11 -17.56 31.15
C SER A 149 14.85 -16.08 31.46
N SER A 150 15.80 -15.20 31.14
CA SER A 150 15.66 -13.74 31.31
C SER A 150 14.63 -13.14 30.35
N ILE A 151 14.62 -13.59 29.09
CA ILE A 151 13.66 -13.19 28.06
C ILE A 151 12.26 -13.76 28.34
N GLY A 152 12.21 -14.97 28.91
CA GLY A 152 10.99 -15.74 29.14
C GLY A 152 10.53 -16.49 27.89
N TYR A 153 10.22 -17.77 28.04
CA TYR A 153 9.69 -18.63 26.97
C TYR A 153 8.28 -18.19 26.51
N PRO A 154 7.88 -18.51 25.26
CA PRO A 154 8.70 -19.09 24.20
C PRO A 154 9.77 -18.09 23.67
N VAL A 155 10.90 -18.63 23.20
CA VAL A 155 11.99 -17.88 22.57
C VAL A 155 12.26 -18.39 21.16
N LEU A 156 12.84 -17.54 20.33
CA LEU A 156 13.23 -17.83 18.96
C LEU A 156 14.76 -17.87 18.87
N LEU A 157 15.30 -19.00 18.44
CA LEU A 157 16.68 -19.12 18.02
C LEU A 157 16.80 -18.64 16.57
N LYS A 158 17.72 -17.72 16.30
CA LYS A 158 17.99 -17.16 14.96
C LYS A 158 19.46 -17.27 14.60
N ALA A 159 19.76 -17.80 13.43
CA ALA A 159 21.11 -17.77 12.87
C ALA A 159 21.60 -16.32 12.63
N ALA A 160 22.86 -16.05 12.94
CA ALA A 160 23.50 -14.73 12.79
C ALA A 160 23.50 -14.22 11.33
N ALA A 161 23.80 -15.10 10.39
CA ALA A 161 23.86 -14.81 8.96
C ALA A 161 22.57 -15.18 8.20
N GLY A 162 21.50 -15.55 8.92
CA GLY A 162 20.29 -16.12 8.34
C GLY A 162 19.28 -15.09 7.83
N GLY A 163 18.70 -15.36 6.66
CA GLY A 163 17.55 -14.64 6.09
C GLY A 163 16.53 -15.60 5.48
N GLY A 164 15.25 -15.21 5.46
CA GLY A 164 14.20 -15.93 4.74
C GLY A 164 13.72 -17.26 5.35
N GLY A 165 13.61 -17.35 6.68
CA GLY A 165 13.00 -18.53 7.33
C GLY A 165 13.97 -19.61 7.79
N LYS A 166 15.16 -19.69 7.20
CA LYS A 166 16.15 -20.77 7.42
C LYS A 166 16.97 -20.53 8.69
N GLY A 167 17.22 -21.59 9.48
CA GLY A 167 17.95 -21.49 10.74
C GLY A 167 17.19 -20.80 11.87
N MET A 168 15.85 -20.84 11.84
CA MET A 168 15.00 -20.33 12.91
C MET A 168 14.30 -21.48 13.66
N ARG A 169 14.40 -21.50 15.00
CA ARG A 169 13.69 -22.50 15.81
C ARG A 169 13.00 -21.87 17.00
N VAL A 170 11.72 -22.18 17.14
CA VAL A 170 10.94 -21.81 18.31
C VAL A 170 11.23 -22.82 19.42
N VAL A 171 11.55 -22.32 20.60
CA VAL A 171 11.76 -23.08 21.81
C VAL A 171 10.67 -22.66 22.78
N ARG A 172 9.74 -23.57 23.10
CA ARG A 172 8.56 -23.27 23.92
C ARG A 172 8.80 -23.55 25.40
N ALA A 173 9.76 -24.41 25.73
CA ALA A 173 10.09 -24.76 27.11
C ALA A 173 11.61 -24.99 27.32
N PRO A 174 12.14 -24.86 28.55
CA PRO A 174 13.56 -25.02 28.84
C PRO A 174 14.18 -26.35 28.36
N GLU A 175 13.39 -27.42 28.38
CA GLU A 175 13.82 -28.78 28.03
C GLU A 175 14.12 -28.93 26.52
N GLU A 176 13.52 -28.09 25.69
CA GLU A 176 13.70 -28.08 24.24
C GLU A 176 14.97 -27.34 23.81
N LEU A 177 15.51 -26.46 24.66
CA LEU A 177 16.60 -25.55 24.30
C LEU A 177 17.90 -26.27 23.86
N PRO A 178 18.38 -27.33 24.54
CA PRO A 178 19.64 -27.96 24.16
C PRO A 178 19.62 -28.55 22.74
N SER A 179 18.56 -29.28 22.40
CA SER A 179 18.42 -29.91 21.08
C SER A 179 18.15 -28.87 19.99
N ALA A 180 17.34 -27.84 20.30
CA ALA A 180 17.05 -26.76 19.37
C ALA A 180 18.30 -25.92 19.04
N LEU A 181 19.14 -25.62 20.04
CA LEU A 181 20.38 -24.84 19.85
C LEU A 181 21.38 -25.60 18.98
N GLU A 182 21.62 -26.87 19.28
CA GLU A 182 22.53 -27.72 18.49
C GLU A 182 22.03 -27.87 17.05
N SER A 183 20.71 -28.03 16.86
CA SER A 183 20.12 -28.11 15.52
C SER A 183 20.20 -26.78 14.76
N ALA A 184 19.88 -25.65 15.40
CA ALA A 184 19.92 -24.34 14.77
C ALA A 184 21.35 -23.95 14.38
N SER A 185 22.33 -24.22 15.24
CA SER A 185 23.75 -23.96 14.94
C SER A 185 24.27 -24.81 13.78
N ARG A 186 23.95 -26.12 13.75
CA ARG A 186 24.32 -27.00 12.62
C ARG A 186 23.70 -26.55 11.29
N GLU A 187 22.43 -26.17 11.31
CA GLU A 187 21.73 -25.69 10.11
C GLU A 187 22.31 -24.36 9.63
N ALA A 188 22.60 -23.44 10.55
CA ALA A 188 23.24 -22.16 10.24
C ALA A 188 24.63 -22.35 9.63
N LEU A 189 25.45 -23.23 10.22
CA LEU A 189 26.77 -23.56 9.70
C LEU A 189 26.70 -24.18 8.30
N ALA A 190 25.77 -25.10 8.07
CA ALA A 190 25.60 -25.75 6.76
C ALA A 190 25.08 -24.80 5.68
N ALA A 191 24.20 -23.87 6.04
CA ALA A 191 23.58 -22.94 5.10
C ALA A 191 24.42 -21.69 4.83
N PHE A 192 25.14 -21.19 5.83
CA PHE A 192 25.77 -19.86 5.81
C PHE A 192 27.26 -19.86 6.20
N GLY A 193 27.83 -21.01 6.56
CA GLY A 193 29.24 -21.10 7.00
C GLY A 193 29.50 -20.52 8.38
N ASP A 194 28.46 -20.09 9.11
CA ASP A 194 28.52 -19.53 10.46
C ASP A 194 27.46 -20.18 11.35
N GLY A 195 27.90 -20.86 12.41
CA GLY A 195 27.06 -21.55 13.38
C GLY A 195 26.52 -20.67 14.51
N SER A 196 26.78 -19.36 14.48
CA SER A 196 26.39 -18.41 15.50
C SER A 196 24.86 -18.25 15.60
N VAL A 197 24.32 -18.31 16.81
CA VAL A 197 22.88 -18.24 17.09
C VAL A 197 22.58 -17.13 18.09
N TYR A 198 21.54 -16.34 17.82
CA TYR A 198 20.94 -15.36 18.73
C TYR A 198 19.65 -15.90 19.33
N ILE A 199 19.28 -15.39 20.50
CA ILE A 199 18.00 -15.69 21.16
C ILE A 199 17.19 -14.42 21.22
N GLU A 200 15.97 -14.45 20.71
CA GLU A 200 15.00 -13.35 20.81
C GLU A 200 13.69 -13.84 21.43
N LYS A 201 12.88 -12.93 21.96
CA LYS A 201 11.51 -13.24 22.33
C LYS A 201 10.75 -13.72 21.10
N TYR A 202 10.09 -14.87 21.21
CA TYR A 202 9.19 -15.33 20.17
C TYR A 202 7.81 -14.73 20.38
N LEU A 203 7.30 -14.05 19.36
CA LEU A 203 5.95 -13.52 19.30
C LEU A 203 5.11 -14.46 18.42
N ASP A 204 4.10 -15.09 18.99
CA ASP A 204 3.29 -16.13 18.33
C ASP A 204 2.07 -15.50 17.68
N GLY A 205 2.25 -14.98 16.46
CA GLY A 205 1.20 -14.23 15.76
C GLY A 205 0.91 -12.88 16.43
N PRO A 206 1.91 -11.98 16.58
CA PRO A 206 1.66 -10.64 17.08
C PRO A 206 0.72 -9.88 16.13
N ARG A 207 0.17 -8.79 16.64
CA ARG A 207 -0.49 -7.75 15.83
C ARG A 207 0.57 -6.80 15.29
N HIS A 208 0.34 -6.29 14.09
CA HIS A 208 1.14 -5.20 13.54
C HIS A 208 0.38 -3.91 13.80
N ILE A 209 0.88 -3.10 14.72
CA ILE A 209 0.28 -1.81 15.06
C ILE A 209 1.30 -0.72 14.81
N GLU A 210 0.89 0.37 14.18
CA GLU A 210 1.79 1.44 13.79
C GLU A 210 1.24 2.80 14.17
N ILE A 211 2.11 3.76 14.48
CA ILE A 211 1.74 5.11 14.90
C ILE A 211 2.12 6.12 13.82
N GLN A 212 1.14 6.91 13.37
CA GLN A 212 1.38 8.08 12.53
C GLN A 212 2.07 9.18 13.34
N VAL A 213 3.20 9.67 12.84
CA VAL A 213 3.90 10.85 13.36
C VAL A 213 3.87 11.98 12.33
N LEU A 214 3.77 13.21 12.83
CA LEU A 214 3.88 14.44 12.03
C LEU A 214 4.79 15.42 12.78
N ALA A 215 5.84 15.89 12.11
CA ALA A 215 6.85 16.76 12.72
C ALA A 215 7.16 17.99 11.85
N ASP A 216 7.29 19.17 12.46
CA ASP A 216 7.72 20.39 11.76
C ASP A 216 9.18 20.76 12.03
N ARG A 217 9.67 21.76 11.29
CA ARG A 217 11.04 22.30 11.44
C ARG A 217 11.24 23.18 12.67
N HIS A 218 10.19 23.40 13.46
CA HIS A 218 10.17 24.32 14.59
C HIS A 218 10.16 23.59 15.93
N GLY A 219 10.35 22.26 15.90
CA GLY A 219 10.49 21.40 17.08
C GLY A 219 9.19 20.70 17.52
N THR A 220 8.08 20.91 16.80
CA THR A 220 6.82 20.23 17.09
C THR A 220 6.87 18.82 16.52
N VAL A 221 6.58 17.82 17.34
CA VAL A 221 6.44 16.40 16.94
C VAL A 221 5.20 15.85 17.63
N LEU A 222 4.23 15.41 16.82
CA LEU A 222 2.92 14.91 17.25
C LEU A 222 2.70 13.48 16.76
N HIS A 223 1.89 12.70 17.46
CA HIS A 223 1.27 11.51 16.91
C HIS A 223 -0.19 11.77 16.50
N LEU A 224 -0.62 11.17 15.40
CA LEU A 224 -2.02 11.19 14.95
C LEU A 224 -2.75 9.87 15.22
N GLY A 225 -2.14 9.04 16.07
CA GLY A 225 -2.72 7.78 16.53
C GLY A 225 -2.25 6.56 15.80
N GLU A 226 -2.84 5.42 16.17
CA GLU A 226 -2.48 4.13 15.61
C GLU A 226 -3.34 3.66 14.45
N ARG A 227 -2.75 2.77 13.66
CA ARG A 227 -3.43 1.90 12.70
C ARG A 227 -3.14 0.44 13.03
N GLU A 228 -4.14 -0.40 12.90
CA GLU A 228 -4.01 -1.85 12.93
C GLU A 228 -3.84 -2.38 11.51
N CYS A 229 -2.66 -2.95 11.24
CA CYS A 229 -2.25 -3.41 9.92
C CYS A 229 -1.96 -4.92 9.94
N SER A 230 -2.61 -5.66 10.85
CA SER A 230 -2.36 -7.09 11.12
C SER A 230 -2.78 -8.00 9.96
N ILE A 231 -3.69 -7.59 9.08
CA ILE A 231 -4.14 -8.41 7.95
C ILE A 231 -3.13 -8.29 6.80
N GLN A 232 -2.27 -9.30 6.67
CA GLN A 232 -1.13 -9.28 5.74
C GLN A 232 -0.96 -10.60 4.99
N ARG A 233 -0.49 -10.53 3.76
CA ARG A 233 -0.04 -11.68 2.97
C ARG A 233 1.44 -11.52 2.67
N ARG A 234 2.28 -12.48 3.07
CA ARG A 234 3.75 -12.45 2.83
C ARG A 234 4.37 -11.09 3.21
N HIS A 235 3.98 -10.56 4.37
CA HIS A 235 4.39 -9.24 4.90
C HIS A 235 3.89 -8.03 4.11
N GLN A 236 3.00 -8.20 3.13
CA GLN A 236 2.30 -7.12 2.47
C GLN A 236 0.95 -6.90 3.15
N LYS A 237 0.73 -5.71 3.70
CA LYS A 237 -0.54 -5.31 4.30
C LYS A 237 -1.64 -5.31 3.23
N MET A 238 -2.84 -5.76 3.59
CA MET A 238 -3.99 -5.91 2.69
C MET A 238 -5.21 -5.11 3.16
N ILE A 239 -5.41 -5.06 4.48
CA ILE A 239 -6.50 -4.33 5.15
C ILE A 239 -5.93 -3.64 6.38
N GLU A 240 -6.27 -2.37 6.53
CA GLU A 240 -5.83 -1.52 7.62
C GLU A 240 -7.02 -0.82 8.26
N GLU A 241 -6.97 -0.59 9.57
CA GLU A 241 -8.02 0.13 10.27
C GLU A 241 -7.49 1.11 11.32
N ALA A 242 -8.24 2.17 11.58
CA ALA A 242 -7.95 3.16 12.60
C ALA A 242 -9.22 3.51 13.37
N PRO A 243 -9.18 3.57 14.72
CA PRO A 243 -8.11 3.09 15.59
C PRO A 243 -8.00 1.56 15.61
N SER A 244 -6.98 1.03 16.29
CA SER A 244 -6.90 -0.41 16.60
C SER A 244 -7.94 -0.80 17.65
N VAL A 245 -8.55 -1.98 17.47
CA VAL A 245 -9.50 -2.56 18.45
C VAL A 245 -8.84 -3.12 19.69
N VAL A 246 -7.54 -3.43 19.64
CA VAL A 246 -6.86 -4.12 20.74
C VAL A 246 -6.39 -3.17 21.83
N LEU A 247 -6.13 -1.90 21.50
CA LEU A 247 -5.51 -0.96 22.43
C LEU A 247 -6.51 -0.27 23.35
N THR A 248 -6.24 -0.33 24.64
CA THR A 248 -6.82 0.56 25.64
C THR A 248 -6.37 2.01 25.42
N ALA A 249 -7.07 2.97 26.05
CA ALA A 249 -6.69 4.38 26.00
C ALA A 249 -5.28 4.63 26.58
N GLU A 250 -4.90 3.87 27.62
CA GLU A 250 -3.59 3.99 28.25
C GLU A 250 -2.46 3.45 27.35
N GLU A 251 -2.62 2.26 26.78
CA GLU A 251 -1.63 1.68 25.85
C GLU A 251 -1.44 2.55 24.62
N ARG A 252 -2.55 3.07 24.07
CA ARG A 252 -2.54 4.00 22.93
C ARG A 252 -1.74 5.25 23.24
N ARG A 253 -1.95 5.86 24.40
CA ARG A 253 -1.17 7.03 24.85
C ARG A 253 0.31 6.67 24.99
N ARG A 254 0.62 5.55 25.66
CA ARG A 254 1.99 5.07 25.88
C ARG A 254 2.72 4.81 24.56
N MET A 255 2.06 4.17 23.61
CA MET A 255 2.64 3.85 22.31
C MET A 255 2.79 5.10 21.42
N GLY A 256 1.83 6.03 21.48
CA GLY A 256 1.91 7.34 20.82
C GLY A 256 3.10 8.18 21.32
N GLU A 257 3.26 8.28 22.65
CA GLU A 257 4.41 8.95 23.28
C GLU A 257 5.74 8.28 22.90
N THR A 258 5.75 6.95 22.82
CA THR A 258 6.92 6.16 22.38
C THR A 258 7.30 6.47 20.93
N ALA A 259 6.33 6.56 20.02
CA ALA A 259 6.56 6.90 18.62
C ALA A 259 7.11 8.34 18.47
N VAL A 260 6.58 9.29 19.25
CA VAL A 260 7.10 10.66 19.30
C VAL A 260 8.56 10.67 19.80
N ALA A 261 8.89 9.87 20.82
CA ALA A 261 10.26 9.74 21.31
C ALA A 261 11.19 9.16 20.24
N ALA A 262 10.76 8.12 19.51
CA ALA A 262 11.51 7.52 18.40
C ALA A 262 11.81 8.55 17.30
N ALA A 263 10.81 9.32 16.89
CA ALA A 263 10.96 10.37 15.87
C ALA A 263 11.91 11.50 16.34
N ARG A 264 11.80 11.94 17.60
CA ARG A 264 12.71 12.94 18.17
C ARG A 264 14.16 12.46 18.21
N ALA A 265 14.39 11.17 18.48
CA ALA A 265 15.73 10.58 18.58
C ALA A 265 16.55 10.67 17.27
N VAL A 266 15.87 10.83 16.12
CA VAL A 266 16.52 10.98 14.82
C VAL A 266 16.35 12.38 14.22
N GLY A 267 15.83 13.34 14.98
CA GLY A 267 15.55 14.69 14.47
C GLY A 267 14.59 14.68 13.29
N TYR A 268 13.54 13.85 13.36
CA TYR A 268 12.60 13.63 12.26
C TYR A 268 11.83 14.90 11.89
N GLU A 269 11.54 15.07 10.60
CA GLU A 269 10.67 16.12 10.05
C GLU A 269 9.68 15.49 9.06
N ASN A 270 8.55 16.19 8.80
CA ASN A 270 7.48 15.76 7.89
C ASN A 270 6.64 14.58 8.45
N ALA A 271 5.89 13.89 7.59
CA ALA A 271 5.10 12.71 7.98
C ALA A 271 5.99 11.46 8.01
N GLY A 272 5.73 10.57 8.96
CA GLY A 272 6.38 9.26 9.06
C GLY A 272 5.57 8.33 9.95
N THR A 273 5.93 7.05 9.97
CA THR A 273 5.22 6.04 10.77
C THR A 273 6.20 5.21 11.55
N VAL A 274 5.93 4.99 12.83
CA VAL A 274 6.68 4.07 13.69
C VAL A 274 5.87 2.78 13.83
N GLU A 275 6.42 1.66 13.37
CA GLU A 275 5.76 0.35 13.38
C GLU A 275 6.17 -0.47 14.60
N PHE A 276 5.22 -1.20 15.16
CA PHE A 276 5.38 -2.05 16.32
C PHE A 276 4.76 -3.43 16.11
N LEU A 277 5.37 -4.45 16.72
CA LEU A 277 4.71 -5.72 16.99
C LEU A 277 4.08 -5.66 18.38
N TYR A 278 2.78 -5.94 18.49
CA TYR A 278 2.02 -5.93 19.74
C TYR A 278 1.54 -7.33 20.10
N GLN A 279 1.73 -7.73 21.37
CA GLN A 279 1.18 -8.97 21.93
C GLN A 279 1.00 -8.83 23.44
N ASP A 280 -0.17 -9.24 23.96
CA ASP A 280 -0.45 -9.36 25.40
C ASP A 280 -0.15 -8.09 26.23
N GLY A 281 -0.44 -6.90 25.69
CA GLY A 281 -0.21 -5.62 26.36
C GLY A 281 1.19 -5.03 26.21
N GLU A 282 2.10 -5.78 25.57
CA GLU A 282 3.47 -5.37 25.25
C GLU A 282 3.60 -5.01 23.77
N PHE A 283 4.45 -4.03 23.47
CA PHE A 283 4.77 -3.64 22.10
C PHE A 283 6.26 -3.46 21.91
N TYR A 284 6.74 -3.77 20.71
CA TYR A 284 8.15 -3.74 20.36
C TYR A 284 8.36 -3.08 19.02
N PHE A 285 9.25 -2.09 18.97
CA PHE A 285 9.62 -1.39 17.75
C PHE A 285 10.08 -2.39 16.69
N LEU A 286 9.49 -2.25 15.50
CA LEU A 286 9.81 -3.03 14.31
C LEU A 286 10.69 -2.20 13.37
N GLU A 287 10.15 -1.08 12.89
CA GLU A 287 10.83 -0.15 12.00
C GLU A 287 10.18 1.23 12.03
N MET A 288 10.78 2.20 11.34
CA MET A 288 10.16 3.49 11.06
C MET A 288 10.14 3.71 9.55
N ASN A 289 8.95 3.84 8.97
CA ASN A 289 8.79 4.25 7.58
C ASN A 289 8.94 5.77 7.50
N THR A 290 9.95 6.21 6.78
CA THR A 290 10.40 7.61 6.70
C THR A 290 9.70 8.39 5.59
N ARG A 291 8.38 8.16 5.45
CA ARG A 291 7.53 8.66 4.37
C ARG A 291 6.05 8.54 4.73
N ILE A 292 5.19 9.05 3.86
CA ILE A 292 3.77 8.70 3.88
C ILE A 292 3.56 7.21 3.57
N GLN A 293 2.48 6.63 4.06
CA GLN A 293 2.09 5.25 3.82
C GLN A 293 0.80 5.15 3.00
N VAL A 294 0.53 3.97 2.47
CA VAL A 294 -0.65 3.69 1.62
C VAL A 294 -1.92 3.98 2.43
N GLU A 295 -1.92 3.46 3.66
CA GLU A 295 -2.97 3.46 4.68
C GLU A 295 -3.12 4.78 5.46
N HIS A 296 -2.45 5.85 5.05
CA HIS A 296 -2.67 7.17 5.66
C HIS A 296 -4.15 7.64 5.67
N PRO A 297 -5.02 7.30 4.68
CA PRO A 297 -6.40 7.76 4.66
C PRO A 297 -7.24 7.36 5.88
N VAL A 298 -6.99 6.19 6.48
CA VAL A 298 -7.77 5.80 7.68
C VAL A 298 -7.48 6.74 8.85
N THR A 299 -6.24 7.22 8.98
CA THR A 299 -5.87 8.25 9.97
C THR A 299 -6.49 9.60 9.62
N GLU A 300 -6.49 10.01 8.35
CA GLU A 300 -7.10 11.27 7.93
C GLU A 300 -8.61 11.29 8.24
N LEU A 301 -9.32 10.18 7.99
CA LEU A 301 -10.76 10.10 8.20
C LEU A 301 -11.16 10.14 9.68
N VAL A 302 -10.36 9.57 10.58
CA VAL A 302 -10.68 9.60 12.02
C VAL A 302 -10.21 10.88 12.71
N THR A 303 -9.17 11.56 12.19
CA THR A 303 -8.63 12.79 12.79
C THR A 303 -9.14 14.08 12.14
N GLY A 304 -9.56 14.01 10.86
CA GLY A 304 -9.86 15.19 10.04
C GLY A 304 -8.62 15.97 9.58
N ILE A 305 -7.43 15.41 9.72
CA ILE A 305 -6.16 16.06 9.35
C ILE A 305 -5.68 15.51 8.00
N ASP A 306 -5.58 16.38 7.00
CA ASP A 306 -5.02 16.03 5.68
C ASP A 306 -3.49 15.93 5.77
N LEU A 307 -2.98 14.70 5.78
CA LEU A 307 -1.56 14.43 5.98
C LEU A 307 -0.73 14.97 4.82
N VAL A 308 -1.16 14.78 3.58
CA VAL A 308 -0.39 15.18 2.39
C VAL A 308 -0.31 16.69 2.24
N GLN A 309 -1.39 17.43 2.54
CA GLN A 309 -1.33 18.89 2.62
C GLN A 309 -0.35 19.34 3.70
N TRP A 310 -0.35 18.69 4.87
CA TRP A 310 0.62 19.02 5.93
C TRP A 310 2.06 18.69 5.54
N GLN A 311 2.31 17.60 4.81
CA GLN A 311 3.65 17.33 4.28
C GLN A 311 4.16 18.49 3.43
N ILE A 312 3.31 19.02 2.53
CA ILE A 312 3.65 20.16 1.66
C ILE A 312 3.87 21.44 2.49
N ARG A 313 2.97 21.75 3.42
CA ARG A 313 3.05 22.93 4.29
C ARG A 313 4.31 22.94 5.16
N ILE A 314 4.62 21.80 5.78
CA ILE A 314 5.84 21.61 6.59
C ILE A 314 7.08 21.81 5.72
N ALA A 315 7.12 21.22 4.52
CA ALA A 315 8.24 21.40 3.59
C ALA A 315 8.40 22.85 3.14
N ALA A 316 7.29 23.60 3.03
CA ALA A 316 7.28 25.04 2.77
C ALA A 316 7.64 25.91 4.00
N GLY A 317 7.91 25.29 5.16
CA GLY A 317 8.37 25.95 6.39
C GLY A 317 7.27 26.37 7.37
N GLU A 318 6.02 25.98 7.15
CA GLU A 318 4.93 26.28 8.08
C GLU A 318 5.10 25.53 9.42
N ARG A 319 4.58 26.15 10.49
CA ARG A 319 4.47 25.55 11.83
C ARG A 319 3.20 24.72 11.93
N LEU A 320 3.26 23.59 12.64
CA LEU A 320 2.07 22.88 13.02
C LEU A 320 1.26 23.73 14.02
N PRO A 321 -0.03 24.01 13.76
CA PRO A 321 -0.86 24.83 14.62
C PRO A 321 -1.51 24.02 15.75
N PHE A 322 -1.23 22.71 15.83
CA PHE A 322 -1.88 21.79 16.77
C PHE A 322 -0.95 21.44 17.92
N ARG A 323 -1.55 21.19 19.07
CA ARG A 323 -0.92 20.53 20.22
C ARG A 323 -1.40 19.07 20.25
N GLN A 324 -0.72 18.22 21.01
CA GLN A 324 -1.07 16.79 21.08
C GLN A 324 -2.48 16.58 21.64
N GLU A 325 -2.87 17.41 22.60
CA GLU A 325 -4.19 17.43 23.22
C GLU A 325 -5.33 17.90 22.29
N ASP A 326 -5.02 18.55 21.17
CA ASP A 326 -6.02 19.01 20.18
C ASP A 326 -6.44 17.89 19.20
N ILE A 327 -5.68 16.79 19.15
CA ILE A 327 -5.89 15.71 18.19
C ILE A 327 -7.01 14.79 18.70
N ALA A 328 -8.24 15.06 18.25
CA ALA A 328 -9.41 14.24 18.55
C ALA A 328 -9.62 13.15 17.48
N TRP A 329 -9.96 11.95 17.91
CA TRP A 329 -10.25 10.83 17.00
C TRP A 329 -11.72 10.47 17.08
N ARG A 330 -12.37 10.35 15.92
CA ARG A 330 -13.81 10.15 15.85
C ARG A 330 -14.15 8.99 14.93
N GLY A 331 -14.90 8.05 15.47
CA GLY A 331 -15.37 6.90 14.72
C GLY A 331 -14.26 5.89 14.41
N HIS A 332 -14.45 5.15 13.33
CA HIS A 332 -13.60 4.06 12.89
C HIS A 332 -13.51 4.07 11.37
N ALA A 333 -12.31 3.90 10.83
CA ALA A 333 -12.06 3.82 9.41
C ALA A 333 -11.38 2.49 9.04
N ILE A 334 -11.72 1.95 7.88
CA ILE A 334 -11.15 0.70 7.33
C ILE A 334 -10.77 0.97 5.87
N GLU A 335 -9.58 0.56 5.48
CA GLU A 335 -9.07 0.57 4.11
C GLU A 335 -8.88 -0.86 3.60
N CYS A 336 -9.27 -1.10 2.36
CA CYS A 336 -8.93 -2.30 1.60
C CYS A 336 -8.09 -1.92 0.38
N ARG A 337 -6.95 -2.57 0.22
CA ARG A 337 -6.08 -2.42 -0.95
C ARG A 337 -6.62 -3.25 -2.11
N ILE A 338 -7.22 -2.60 -3.10
CA ILE A 338 -7.76 -3.26 -4.29
C ILE A 338 -6.61 -3.47 -5.28
N THR A 339 -6.22 -4.72 -5.48
CA THR A 339 -5.10 -5.15 -6.33
C THR A 339 -5.59 -5.94 -7.53
N ALA A 340 -4.85 -5.89 -8.63
CA ALA A 340 -5.01 -6.79 -9.78
C ALA A 340 -4.29 -8.11 -9.51
N GLU A 341 -4.87 -8.91 -8.63
CA GLU A 341 -4.39 -10.25 -8.28
C GLU A 341 -5.60 -11.19 -8.21
N ASP A 342 -5.42 -12.45 -8.62
CA ASP A 342 -6.44 -13.50 -8.49
C ASP A 342 -6.30 -14.26 -7.16
N PRO A 343 -7.19 -14.04 -6.16
CA PRO A 343 -7.07 -14.69 -4.86
C PRO A 343 -7.11 -16.22 -4.91
N TRP A 344 -7.82 -16.81 -5.88
CA TRP A 344 -7.97 -18.27 -6.00
C TRP A 344 -6.79 -18.96 -6.70
N ASN A 345 -5.99 -18.19 -7.42
CA ASN A 345 -4.76 -18.66 -8.04
C ASN A 345 -3.53 -18.18 -7.27
N GLY A 346 -3.62 -18.22 -5.94
CA GLY A 346 -2.53 -17.83 -5.05
C GLY A 346 -2.15 -16.35 -5.11
N PHE A 347 -3.09 -15.48 -5.50
CA PHE A 347 -2.88 -14.04 -5.75
C PHE A 347 -1.78 -13.80 -6.78
N LEU A 348 -1.84 -14.51 -7.91
CA LEU A 348 -1.00 -14.19 -9.06
C LEU A 348 -1.44 -12.85 -9.66
N PRO A 349 -0.50 -11.97 -10.06
CA PRO A 349 -0.84 -10.72 -10.73
C PRO A 349 -1.66 -10.94 -12.00
N SER A 350 -2.76 -10.22 -12.12
CA SER A 350 -3.63 -10.21 -13.30
C SER A 350 -3.28 -8.99 -14.17
N THR A 351 -3.20 -9.19 -15.48
CA THR A 351 -2.90 -8.13 -16.45
C THR A 351 -4.00 -8.03 -17.47
N GLY A 352 -4.16 -6.84 -18.05
CA GLY A 352 -5.21 -6.59 -19.02
C GLY A 352 -5.63 -5.15 -19.01
N ARG A 353 -6.64 -4.85 -19.82
CA ARG A 353 -7.18 -3.50 -19.96
C ARG A 353 -8.40 -3.35 -19.07
N ILE A 354 -8.51 -2.24 -18.35
CA ILE A 354 -9.73 -1.94 -17.59
C ILE A 354 -10.85 -1.62 -18.58
N GLU A 355 -11.79 -2.55 -18.77
CA GLU A 355 -12.91 -2.38 -19.69
C GLU A 355 -14.06 -1.60 -19.06
N HIS A 356 -14.26 -1.80 -17.76
CA HIS A 356 -15.30 -1.10 -17.01
C HIS A 356 -14.86 -0.84 -15.57
N LEU A 357 -15.26 0.31 -15.05
CA LEU A 357 -15.02 0.72 -13.67
C LEU A 357 -16.28 1.40 -13.12
N GLU A 358 -16.85 0.81 -12.08
CA GLU A 358 -17.91 1.39 -11.25
C GLU A 358 -17.34 1.61 -9.86
N ILE A 359 -17.26 2.88 -9.45
CA ILE A 359 -16.68 3.31 -8.18
C ILE A 359 -17.84 3.47 -7.16
N PRO A 360 -17.76 2.88 -5.96
CA PRO A 360 -18.79 3.04 -4.94
C PRO A 360 -18.80 4.47 -4.40
N SER A 361 -19.96 4.96 -3.97
CA SER A 361 -20.12 6.34 -3.46
C SER A 361 -20.99 6.41 -2.20
N GLY A 362 -21.36 7.61 -1.76
CA GLY A 362 -22.25 7.81 -0.61
C GLY A 362 -21.53 8.06 0.72
N PRO A 363 -22.29 8.27 1.82
CA PRO A 363 -21.74 8.79 3.07
C PRO A 363 -20.66 7.90 3.68
N GLY A 364 -19.50 8.49 3.98
CA GLY A 364 -18.38 7.80 4.61
C GLY A 364 -17.66 6.80 3.71
N VAL A 365 -17.77 6.91 2.38
CA VAL A 365 -16.99 6.11 1.41
C VAL A 365 -16.02 7.02 0.67
N ARG A 366 -14.75 6.62 0.60
CA ARG A 366 -13.67 7.31 -0.11
C ARG A 366 -13.00 6.32 -1.06
N TRP A 367 -12.65 6.81 -2.24
CA TRP A 367 -11.94 6.06 -3.28
C TRP A 367 -10.70 6.81 -3.73
N ASP A 368 -9.54 6.19 -3.52
CA ASP A 368 -8.25 6.67 -3.98
C ASP A 368 -7.72 5.67 -5.03
N GLY A 369 -8.09 5.87 -6.30
CA GLY A 369 -7.76 4.96 -7.40
C GLY A 369 -6.81 5.54 -8.43
N GLY A 370 -5.90 4.69 -8.94
CA GLY A 370 -4.93 4.98 -9.99
C GLY A 370 -5.30 4.42 -11.36
N ILE A 371 -6.56 4.04 -11.57
CA ILE A 371 -7.07 3.41 -12.80
C ILE A 371 -8.26 4.14 -13.39
N ALA A 372 -8.50 3.93 -14.69
CA ALA A 372 -9.67 4.40 -15.42
C ALA A 372 -10.02 3.43 -16.56
N PRO A 373 -11.28 3.43 -17.06
CA PRO A 373 -11.62 2.68 -18.26
C PRO A 373 -10.67 3.00 -19.42
N GLY A 374 -10.15 1.94 -20.01
CA GLY A 374 -9.25 1.95 -21.15
C GLY A 374 -7.75 2.00 -20.84
N VAL A 375 -7.37 2.06 -19.56
CA VAL A 375 -5.98 1.96 -19.10
C VAL A 375 -5.55 0.50 -18.98
N ASP A 376 -4.31 0.21 -19.39
CA ASP A 376 -3.71 -1.12 -19.26
C ASP A 376 -3.05 -1.31 -17.89
N VAL A 377 -3.29 -2.47 -17.28
CA VAL A 377 -2.61 -2.98 -16.09
C VAL A 377 -1.55 -3.98 -16.56
N GLY A 378 -0.28 -3.64 -16.33
CA GLY A 378 0.87 -4.47 -16.72
C GLY A 378 1.62 -5.07 -15.52
N LEU A 379 2.73 -5.79 -15.80
CA LEU A 379 3.59 -6.43 -14.79
C LEU A 379 4.77 -5.57 -14.34
N PHE A 380 4.90 -4.34 -14.84
CA PHE A 380 6.08 -3.51 -14.59
C PHE A 380 6.10 -2.91 -13.18
N TYR A 381 4.94 -2.82 -12.53
CA TYR A 381 4.74 -2.14 -11.25
C TYR A 381 3.93 -3.01 -10.29
N ASP A 382 3.81 -2.53 -9.05
CA ASP A 382 2.92 -3.11 -8.05
C ASP A 382 1.46 -3.22 -8.55
N PRO A 383 0.72 -4.30 -8.22
CA PRO A 383 -0.61 -4.56 -8.73
C PRO A 383 -1.72 -3.70 -8.11
N MET A 384 -1.40 -2.74 -7.23
CA MET A 384 -2.40 -1.83 -6.65
C MET A 384 -3.14 -1.04 -7.72
N LEU A 385 -4.47 -1.21 -7.74
CA LEU A 385 -5.38 -0.46 -8.59
C LEU A 385 -5.95 0.75 -7.85
N ALA A 386 -6.34 0.55 -6.59
CA ALA A 386 -6.99 1.56 -5.77
C ALA A 386 -7.03 1.19 -4.30
N LYS A 387 -7.38 2.16 -3.48
CA LYS A 387 -7.74 1.99 -2.08
C LYS A 387 -9.23 2.30 -1.94
N LEU A 388 -9.96 1.36 -1.35
CA LEU A 388 -11.34 1.59 -0.95
C LEU A 388 -11.34 1.82 0.56
N ILE A 389 -11.77 3.01 0.98
CA ILE A 389 -11.73 3.42 2.38
C ILE A 389 -13.14 3.78 2.84
N VAL A 390 -13.50 3.34 4.04
CA VAL A 390 -14.76 3.74 4.67
C VAL A 390 -14.54 4.31 6.05
N HIS A 391 -15.46 5.17 6.49
CA HIS A 391 -15.52 5.73 7.83
C HIS A 391 -16.92 5.60 8.41
N ALA A 392 -17.02 5.35 9.72
CA ALA A 392 -18.26 5.17 10.45
C ALA A 392 -18.14 5.61 11.92
N PRO A 393 -19.26 5.82 12.64
CA PRO A 393 -19.21 6.06 14.09
C PRO A 393 -18.68 4.88 14.91
N THR A 394 -18.83 3.63 14.44
CA THR A 394 -18.34 2.41 15.12
C THR A 394 -17.71 1.46 14.12
N ARG A 395 -16.86 0.55 14.59
CA ARG A 395 -16.22 -0.46 13.73
C ARG A 395 -17.23 -1.35 13.03
N GLU A 396 -18.29 -1.78 13.72
CA GLU A 396 -19.33 -2.65 13.16
C GLU A 396 -20.02 -1.97 11.97
N LEU A 397 -20.34 -0.67 12.11
CA LEU A 397 -20.89 0.12 11.01
C LEU A 397 -19.87 0.37 9.90
N ALA A 398 -18.58 0.47 10.20
CA ALA A 398 -17.53 0.55 9.20
C ALA A 398 -17.45 -0.75 8.38
N ILE A 399 -17.52 -1.90 9.04
CA ILE A 399 -17.55 -3.21 8.38
C ILE A 399 -18.77 -3.32 7.46
N GLU A 400 -19.99 -2.99 7.93
CA GLU A 400 -21.18 -3.04 7.06
C GLU A 400 -21.11 -2.05 5.90
N ARG A 401 -20.52 -0.86 6.11
CA ARG A 401 -20.28 0.10 5.03
C ARG A 401 -19.25 -0.41 4.02
N MET A 402 -18.17 -1.04 4.47
CA MET A 402 -17.16 -1.64 3.60
C MET A 402 -17.76 -2.78 2.77
N ARG A 403 -18.55 -3.67 3.39
CA ARG A 403 -19.29 -4.75 2.70
C ARG A 403 -20.14 -4.21 1.55
N ARG A 404 -20.89 -3.14 1.83
CA ARG A 404 -21.73 -2.47 0.82
C ARG A 404 -20.88 -1.87 -0.30
N ALA A 405 -19.83 -1.12 0.04
CA ALA A 405 -18.97 -0.47 -0.95
C ALA A 405 -18.23 -1.49 -1.85
N LEU A 406 -17.72 -2.59 -1.27
CA LEU A 406 -17.10 -3.70 -2.02
C LEU A 406 -18.11 -4.37 -2.97
N ARG A 407 -19.37 -4.57 -2.54
CA ARG A 407 -20.43 -5.14 -3.38
C ARG A 407 -20.87 -4.22 -4.52
N GLU A 408 -20.72 -2.91 -4.38
CA GLU A 408 -21.04 -1.93 -5.43
C GLU A 408 -19.87 -1.69 -6.39
N THR A 409 -18.64 -1.97 -5.97
CA THR A 409 -17.46 -1.78 -6.82
C THR A 409 -17.48 -2.81 -7.95
N ARG A 410 -17.28 -2.35 -9.19
CA ARG A 410 -17.08 -3.22 -10.35
C ARG A 410 -15.81 -2.82 -11.07
N ILE A 411 -14.93 -3.79 -11.27
CA ILE A 411 -13.73 -3.67 -12.10
C ILE A 411 -13.78 -4.85 -13.07
N VAL A 412 -13.82 -4.56 -14.37
CA VAL A 412 -13.90 -5.58 -15.43
C VAL A 412 -12.68 -5.47 -16.32
N GLY A 413 -12.13 -6.61 -16.71
CA GLY A 413 -10.98 -6.74 -17.62
C GLY A 413 -9.72 -7.31 -16.97
N VAL A 414 -9.67 -7.34 -15.63
CA VAL A 414 -8.63 -8.02 -14.84
C VAL A 414 -9.27 -8.66 -13.62
N ASP A 415 -8.62 -9.70 -13.08
CA ASP A 415 -8.98 -10.26 -11.77
C ASP A 415 -8.58 -9.30 -10.67
N THR A 416 -9.30 -9.34 -9.55
CA THR A 416 -9.05 -8.41 -8.44
C THR A 416 -9.19 -9.07 -7.07
N SER A 417 -8.58 -8.46 -6.05
CA SER A 417 -8.74 -8.85 -4.65
C SER A 417 -10.09 -8.45 -4.01
N LEU A 418 -11.00 -7.81 -4.75
CA LEU A 418 -12.34 -7.42 -4.24
C LEU A 418 -13.11 -8.57 -3.56
N PRO A 419 -13.21 -9.77 -4.14
CA PRO A 419 -13.97 -10.86 -3.53
C PRO A 419 -13.33 -11.37 -2.23
N PHE A 420 -11.99 -11.36 -2.16
CA PHE A 420 -11.25 -11.72 -0.96
C PHE A 420 -11.58 -10.75 0.18
N HIS A 421 -11.50 -9.44 -0.07
CA HIS A 421 -11.84 -8.42 0.93
C HIS A 421 -13.28 -8.57 1.41
N LEU A 422 -14.22 -8.85 0.50
CA LEU A 422 -15.62 -9.07 0.87
C LEU A 422 -15.76 -10.25 1.83
N ARG A 423 -15.08 -11.38 1.56
CA ARG A 423 -15.08 -12.55 2.45
C ARG A 423 -14.49 -12.24 3.82
N VAL A 424 -13.40 -11.48 3.90
CA VAL A 424 -12.82 -11.05 5.19
C VAL A 424 -13.82 -10.22 6.00
N MET A 425 -14.59 -9.33 5.37
CA MET A 425 -15.61 -8.54 6.08
C MET A 425 -16.80 -9.38 6.61
N GLU A 426 -16.98 -10.61 6.13
CA GLU A 426 -17.99 -11.56 6.63
C GLU A 426 -17.42 -12.51 7.68
N GLU A 427 -16.10 -12.59 7.82
CA GLU A 427 -15.40 -13.57 8.64
C GLU A 427 -15.55 -13.25 10.15
N PRO A 428 -15.99 -14.22 10.98
CA PRO A 428 -16.25 -14.01 12.41
C PRO A 428 -15.07 -13.46 13.26
N ASP A 429 -13.85 -13.95 13.05
CA ASP A 429 -12.66 -13.50 13.79
C ASP A 429 -12.29 -12.06 13.42
N PHE A 430 -12.37 -11.69 12.14
CA PHE A 430 -12.21 -10.30 11.71
C PHE A 430 -13.25 -9.38 12.33
N ARG A 431 -14.54 -9.78 12.31
CA ARG A 431 -15.64 -9.01 12.92
C ARG A 431 -15.47 -8.85 14.43
N ALA A 432 -14.96 -9.88 15.11
CA ALA A 432 -14.67 -9.82 16.54
C ALA A 432 -13.33 -9.13 16.87
N GLY A 433 -12.54 -8.76 15.87
CA GLY A 433 -11.25 -8.11 16.06
C GLY A 433 -10.15 -9.06 16.54
N ARG A 434 -10.28 -10.38 16.35
CA ARG A 434 -9.26 -11.40 16.63
C ARG A 434 -8.25 -11.46 15.49
N LEU A 435 -7.34 -10.48 15.47
CA LEU A 435 -6.40 -10.30 14.37
C LEU A 435 -4.97 -10.66 14.80
N SER A 436 -4.17 -11.13 13.84
CA SER A 436 -2.72 -11.30 13.95
C SER A 436 -2.10 -11.27 12.55
N ILE A 437 -0.78 -11.14 12.46
CA ILE A 437 -0.06 -11.27 11.18
C ILE A 437 -0.20 -12.65 10.53
N ARG A 438 -0.72 -13.65 11.26
CA ARG A 438 -1.01 -15.00 10.73
C ARG A 438 -2.46 -15.18 10.29
N TYR A 439 -3.28 -14.13 10.37
CA TYR A 439 -4.70 -14.23 10.08
C TYR A 439 -5.01 -14.91 8.75
N LEU A 440 -4.31 -14.56 7.66
CA LEU A 440 -4.53 -15.22 6.37
C LEU A 440 -4.12 -16.69 6.40
N GLU A 441 -2.98 -17.03 7.00
CA GLU A 441 -2.49 -18.43 7.09
C GLU A 441 -3.49 -19.31 7.85
N THR A 442 -4.14 -18.79 8.89
CA THR A 442 -5.09 -19.56 9.71
C THR A 442 -6.50 -19.61 9.13
N HIS A 443 -6.88 -18.67 8.27
CA HIS A 443 -8.23 -18.57 7.70
C HIS A 443 -8.27 -18.84 6.18
N GLU A 444 -7.15 -19.20 5.55
CA GLU A 444 -7.05 -19.37 4.09
C GLU A 444 -8.11 -20.32 3.54
N ALA A 445 -8.28 -21.48 4.18
CA ALA A 445 -9.27 -22.47 3.76
C ALA A 445 -10.71 -21.94 3.83
N GLN A 446 -11.05 -21.09 4.80
CA GLN A 446 -12.39 -20.51 4.88
C GLN A 446 -12.58 -19.36 3.89
N LEU A 447 -11.54 -18.54 3.69
CA LEU A 447 -11.59 -17.38 2.81
C LEU A 447 -11.53 -17.78 1.33
N LEU A 448 -10.82 -18.86 0.99
CA LEU A 448 -10.56 -19.27 -0.40
C LEU A 448 -11.11 -20.66 -0.76
N GLY A 449 -11.61 -21.44 0.22
CA GLY A 449 -11.88 -22.87 0.06
C GLY A 449 -13.07 -23.28 -0.80
N ASP A 450 -14.03 -22.38 -1.01
CA ASP A 450 -15.13 -22.63 -1.95
C ASP A 450 -14.92 -21.76 -3.19
N GLY A 451 -14.69 -22.41 -4.33
CA GLY A 451 -14.93 -21.80 -5.63
C GLY A 451 -16.42 -21.46 -5.80
N PHE A 452 -16.80 -20.86 -6.92
CA PHE A 452 -18.22 -20.67 -7.20
C PHE A 452 -18.90 -22.05 -7.30
N ASP A 453 -20.08 -22.20 -6.68
CA ASP A 453 -20.94 -23.36 -6.86
C ASP A 453 -21.13 -23.63 -8.37
N ASP A 454 -20.87 -24.87 -8.81
CA ASP A 454 -20.98 -25.28 -10.22
C ASP A 454 -22.36 -24.94 -10.81
N ASP A 455 -23.41 -25.01 -10.00
CA ASP A 455 -24.77 -24.65 -10.43
C ASP A 455 -24.91 -23.13 -10.60
N ALA A 456 -24.28 -22.33 -9.75
CA ALA A 456 -24.18 -20.88 -9.91
C ALA A 456 -23.36 -20.49 -11.15
N LEU A 457 -22.22 -21.16 -11.40
CA LEU A 457 -21.41 -20.97 -12.61
C LEU A 457 -22.20 -21.29 -13.87
N ARG A 458 -22.94 -22.41 -13.89
CA ARG A 458 -23.81 -22.77 -15.02
C ARG A 458 -24.89 -21.72 -15.26
N ARG A 459 -25.56 -21.23 -14.20
CA ARG A 459 -26.56 -20.16 -14.31
C ARG A 459 -25.98 -18.87 -14.87
N LEU A 460 -24.79 -18.47 -14.40
CA LEU A 460 -24.09 -17.28 -14.91
C LEU A 460 -23.66 -17.46 -16.37
N ALA A 461 -23.13 -18.62 -16.73
CA ALA A 461 -22.74 -18.93 -18.11
C ALA A 461 -23.95 -18.89 -19.07
N LEU A 462 -25.10 -19.43 -18.65
CA LEU A 462 -26.35 -19.35 -19.42
C LEU A 462 -26.82 -17.90 -19.58
N ALA A 463 -26.80 -17.11 -18.50
CA ALA A 463 -27.18 -15.69 -18.55
C ALA A 463 -26.25 -14.90 -19.49
N ALA A 464 -24.94 -15.13 -19.42
CA ALA A 464 -23.95 -14.50 -20.31
C ALA A 464 -24.17 -14.90 -21.78
N ALA A 465 -24.43 -16.18 -22.05
CA ALA A 465 -24.73 -16.66 -23.40
C ALA A 465 -26.01 -16.02 -23.98
N LEU A 466 -27.07 -15.90 -23.17
CA LEU A 466 -28.32 -15.26 -23.59
C LEU A 466 -28.13 -13.76 -23.87
N LEU A 467 -27.37 -13.05 -23.03
CA LEU A 467 -27.06 -11.62 -23.23
C LEU A 467 -26.22 -11.38 -24.50
N GLU A 468 -25.26 -12.25 -24.78
CA GLU A 468 -24.44 -12.18 -25.99
C GLU A 468 -25.27 -12.48 -27.25
N GLU A 469 -26.14 -13.50 -27.21
CA GLU A 469 -27.07 -13.79 -28.29
C GLU A 469 -28.02 -12.61 -28.55
N GLU A 470 -28.51 -11.96 -27.49
CA GLU A 470 -29.34 -10.77 -27.62
C GLU A 470 -28.57 -9.59 -28.23
N ARG A 471 -27.31 -9.36 -27.83
CA ARG A 471 -26.43 -8.35 -28.43
C ARG A 471 -26.21 -8.61 -29.92
N ARG A 472 -25.92 -9.85 -30.30
CA ARG A 472 -25.77 -10.26 -31.71
C ARG A 472 -27.07 -10.04 -32.47
N GLY A 473 -28.20 -10.46 -31.91
CA GLY A 473 -29.53 -10.26 -32.49
C GLY A 473 -29.90 -8.78 -32.69
N ARG A 474 -29.53 -7.91 -31.74
CA ARG A 474 -29.71 -6.44 -31.86
C ARG A 474 -28.78 -5.83 -32.92
N GLY A 475 -27.54 -6.29 -33.01
CA GLY A 475 -26.59 -5.88 -34.06
C GLY A 475 -27.08 -6.25 -35.47
N VAL A 476 -27.59 -7.47 -35.65
CA VAL A 476 -28.17 -7.94 -36.92
C VAL A 476 -29.43 -7.13 -37.28
N ARG A 477 -30.31 -6.84 -36.32
CA ARG A 477 -31.50 -5.99 -36.55
C ARG A 477 -31.16 -4.56 -36.92
N ARG A 478 -30.10 -3.98 -36.33
CA ARG A 478 -29.63 -2.62 -36.64
C ARG A 478 -29.01 -2.54 -38.04
N ALA A 479 -28.19 -3.53 -38.43
CA ALA A 479 -27.66 -3.65 -39.78
C ALA A 479 -28.77 -3.88 -40.84
N ALA A 480 -29.80 -4.66 -40.51
CA ALA A 480 -30.96 -4.85 -41.38
C ALA A 480 -31.82 -3.58 -41.54
N ALA A 481 -31.89 -2.72 -40.51
CA ALA A 481 -32.60 -1.44 -40.57
C ALA A 481 -31.84 -0.34 -41.33
N GLU A 482 -30.50 -0.41 -41.38
CA GLU A 482 -29.64 0.53 -42.11
C GLU A 482 -29.39 0.12 -43.57
N THR A 483 -29.90 -1.04 -44.01
CA THR A 483 -29.83 -1.47 -45.42
C THR A 483 -30.96 -0.79 -46.20
N PRO A 484 -30.68 0.08 -47.21
CA PRO A 484 -31.74 0.71 -47.98
C PRO A 484 -32.53 -0.37 -48.73
N MET A 485 -33.85 -0.37 -48.57
CA MET A 485 -34.75 -1.27 -49.28
C MET A 485 -34.66 -0.99 -50.78
N ALA A 486 -33.81 -1.75 -51.49
CA ALA A 486 -33.69 -1.67 -52.94
C ALA A 486 -35.01 -2.10 -53.57
N THR A 487 -35.79 -1.12 -54.02
CA THR A 487 -36.99 -1.33 -54.84
C THR A 487 -36.60 -2.08 -56.11
N ARG A 488 -37.03 -3.34 -56.21
CA ARG A 488 -37.05 -4.09 -57.46
C ARG A 488 -38.09 -3.47 -58.41
N ALA A 489 -37.63 -2.56 -59.26
CA ALA A 489 -38.27 -2.25 -60.54
C ALA A 489 -37.18 -2.41 -61.62
N GLY A 490 -37.42 -3.31 -62.57
CA GLY A 490 -36.40 -3.86 -63.46
C GLY A 490 -35.78 -2.86 -64.43
N SER A 491 -34.46 -2.97 -64.62
CA SER A 491 -33.78 -2.44 -65.80
C SER A 491 -33.53 -3.59 -66.78
N ALA A 492 -34.24 -3.55 -67.90
CA ALA A 492 -34.12 -4.49 -68.98
C ALA A 492 -32.86 -4.22 -69.84
N TRP A 493 -32.30 -5.29 -70.41
CA TRP A 493 -31.38 -5.34 -71.54
C TRP A 493 -29.90 -4.90 -71.34
N ARG A 494 -29.05 -5.92 -71.20
CA ARG A 494 -27.70 -5.91 -71.78
C ARG A 494 -27.79 -6.04 -73.32
N TRP A 495 -26.77 -5.49 -73.98
CA TRP A 495 -26.28 -5.73 -75.36
C TRP A 495 -26.89 -4.92 -76.51
N ARG A 496 -26.12 -3.93 -77.01
CA ARG A 496 -25.46 -4.00 -78.34
C ARG A 496 -24.60 -2.75 -78.66
N SER A 497 -23.33 -3.03 -78.97
CA SER A 497 -22.48 -2.42 -80.02
C SER A 497 -22.43 -0.89 -80.26
N TRP A 498 -21.21 -0.35 -80.14
CA TRP A 498 -20.48 0.36 -81.22
C TRP A 498 -21.28 1.19 -82.23
N ARG A 499 -21.19 2.54 -82.17
CA ARG A 499 -20.47 3.44 -83.11
C ARG A 499 -21.01 4.88 -83.02
N TRP A 500 -20.05 5.81 -82.90
CA TRP A 500 -19.98 7.19 -83.40
C TRP A 500 -21.19 7.82 -84.10
N ALA A 501 -21.53 9.05 -83.69
CA ALA A 501 -21.25 10.30 -84.44
C ALA A 501 -22.34 11.37 -84.21
N ASP A 502 -21.84 12.57 -83.89
CA ASP A 502 -22.30 13.91 -84.27
C ASP A 502 -23.68 14.44 -83.83
N GLY A 503 -23.62 15.38 -82.88
CA GLY A 503 -23.70 16.82 -83.22
C GLY A 503 -25.06 17.39 -83.61
N GLY A 504 -25.66 18.13 -82.68
CA GLY A 504 -26.78 19.05 -82.88
C GLY A 504 -27.10 19.79 -81.59
#